data_AF-A0A6S6TVY7-F1
#
_entry.id   AF-A0A6S6TVY7-F1
#
_cell.length_a   1.000
_cell.length_b   1.000
_cell.length_c   1.000
_cell.angle_alpha   90.00
_cell.angle_beta   90.00
_cell.angle_gamma   90.00
#
_symmetry.space_group_name_H-M   'P 1'
#
loop_
_entity.id
_entity.type
_entity.pdbx_description
1 polymer ?
#
loop_
_entity_poly.entity_id
_entity_poly.type
_entity_poly.pdbx_seq_one_letter_code
_entity_poly.pdbx_strand_id
1 'polypeptide(L)'
;MLPIYTATTIEQTAVLGGTTLPCMMTVVDDNCTPIGQYVVKVFGQKHINQYNPTKKEIFANILAQEFDLSVPPAALIRVKQPLIDELKENPNYKNIELKAGVYYGSKLINNHTAYTKDLKATDFDRDIMEQVFAFDVLIRNFDRRRGKEGNNQKIEIGKPNVLLKDKEVYLIDHDLSLDISKTYAAYKKHR
;
A
#
# COMPACT_ATOMS: atom_id res chain seq x y z
N MET A 1 -16.07 0.11 -11.08
CA MET A 1 -15.80 1.47 -10.56
C MET A 1 -15.41 1.32 -9.10
N LEU A 2 -14.32 1.96 -8.64
CA LEU A 2 -13.92 1.85 -7.23
C LEU A 2 -14.99 2.49 -6.32
N PRO A 3 -15.35 1.84 -5.20
CA PRO A 3 -16.28 2.44 -4.26
C PRO A 3 -15.65 3.67 -3.59
N ILE A 4 -16.50 4.62 -3.22
CA ILE A 4 -16.11 5.82 -2.47
C ILE A 4 -16.76 5.72 -1.09
N TYR A 5 -15.95 5.86 -0.04
CA TYR A 5 -16.41 5.83 1.35
C TYR A 5 -15.93 7.08 2.09
N THR A 6 -16.56 7.40 3.22
CA THR A 6 -16.16 8.48 4.10
C THR A 6 -15.54 7.93 5.36
N ALA A 7 -14.33 8.38 5.72
CA ALA A 7 -13.71 8.05 7.00
C ALA A 7 -14.41 8.79 8.14
N THR A 8 -14.68 8.08 9.24
CA THR A 8 -15.35 8.64 10.43
C THR A 8 -14.45 8.70 11.65
N THR A 9 -13.53 7.76 11.78
CA THR A 9 -12.73 7.57 13.01
C THR A 9 -11.34 7.04 12.67
N ILE A 10 -10.33 7.52 13.38
CA ILE A 10 -8.95 6.99 13.32
C ILE A 10 -8.80 5.96 14.44
N GLU A 11 -8.70 4.69 14.06
CA GLU A 11 -8.55 3.58 15.01
C GLU A 11 -7.08 3.44 15.43
N GLN A 12 -6.18 3.66 14.48
CA GLN A 12 -4.74 3.57 14.70
C GLN A 12 -3.98 4.44 13.70
N THR A 13 -2.89 5.05 14.15
CA THR A 13 -1.99 5.85 13.32
C THR A 13 -0.67 5.11 13.08
N ALA A 14 -0.05 5.34 11.92
CA ALA A 14 1.27 4.81 11.55
C ALA A 14 1.35 3.27 11.65
N VAL A 15 0.33 2.61 11.13
CA VAL A 15 0.21 1.15 11.10
C VAL A 15 1.36 0.56 10.29
N LEU A 16 1.97 -0.53 10.76
CA LEU A 16 3.02 -1.30 10.06
C LEU A 16 4.37 -0.60 9.78
N GLY A 17 4.59 0.61 10.28
CA GLY A 17 5.86 1.34 10.07
C GLY A 17 6.06 1.78 8.61
N GLY A 18 7.18 2.45 8.33
CA GLY A 18 7.47 3.01 7.00
C GLY A 18 7.19 4.52 6.90
N THR A 19 7.63 5.13 5.81
CA THR A 19 7.64 6.60 5.63
C THR A 19 6.29 7.18 5.22
N THR A 20 5.35 6.33 4.81
CA THR A 20 4.03 6.72 4.28
C THR A 20 2.97 6.88 5.37
N LEU A 21 3.29 6.44 6.60
CA LEU A 21 2.48 6.59 7.81
C LEU A 21 0.99 6.26 7.56
N PRO A 22 0.67 5.02 7.14
CA PRO A 22 -0.70 4.64 6.89
C PRO A 22 -1.52 4.61 8.20
N CYS A 23 -2.80 4.90 8.10
CA CYS A 23 -3.73 4.93 9.23
C CYS A 23 -4.79 3.85 9.08
N MET A 24 -5.20 3.22 10.17
CA MET A 24 -6.42 2.41 10.18
C MET A 24 -7.59 3.31 10.51
N MET A 25 -8.59 3.35 9.63
CA MET A 25 -9.78 4.17 9.80
C MET A 25 -11.05 3.35 9.63
N THR A 26 -12.05 3.64 10.44
CA THR A 26 -13.42 3.16 10.22
C THR A 26 -14.09 4.03 9.15
N VAL A 27 -14.78 3.40 8.20
CA VAL A 27 -15.42 4.08 7.07
C VAL A 27 -16.88 3.70 6.91
N VAL A 28 -17.64 4.63 6.33
CA VAL A 28 -19.07 4.50 6.02
C VAL A 28 -19.35 4.78 4.54
N ASP A 29 -20.46 4.26 4.01
CA ASP A 29 -20.97 4.64 2.69
C ASP A 29 -21.71 6.00 2.70
N ASP A 30 -22.28 6.37 1.56
CA ASP A 30 -23.04 7.62 1.40
C ASP A 30 -24.32 7.68 2.25
N ASN A 31 -24.83 6.53 2.71
CA ASN A 31 -25.98 6.43 3.61
C ASN A 31 -25.58 6.37 5.09
N CYS A 32 -24.31 6.64 5.41
CA CYS A 32 -23.73 6.48 6.75
C CYS A 32 -23.77 5.04 7.29
N THR A 33 -23.89 4.04 6.41
CA THR A 33 -23.83 2.63 6.81
C THR A 33 -22.38 2.23 7.08
N PRO A 34 -22.07 1.60 8.23
CA PRO A 34 -20.73 1.09 8.50
C PRO A 34 -20.28 0.04 7.47
N ILE A 35 -19.12 0.27 6.85
CA ILE A 35 -18.50 -0.66 5.90
C ILE A 35 -17.37 -1.46 6.56
N GLY A 36 -16.72 -0.88 7.57
CA GLY A 36 -15.66 -1.52 8.35
C GLY A 36 -14.35 -0.73 8.33
N GLN A 37 -13.25 -1.42 8.61
CA GLN A 37 -11.93 -0.83 8.77
C GLN A 37 -11.10 -0.90 7.47
N TYR A 38 -10.45 0.21 7.16
CA TYR A 38 -9.57 0.37 6.00
C TYR A 38 -8.21 0.88 6.45
N VAL A 39 -7.16 0.42 5.76
CA VAL A 39 -5.84 1.03 5.82
C VAL A 39 -5.81 2.16 4.80
N VAL A 40 -5.75 3.40 5.28
CA VAL A 40 -5.83 4.64 4.52
C VAL A 40 -4.47 5.32 4.47
N LYS A 41 -4.01 5.69 3.27
CA LYS A 41 -2.74 6.39 3.08
C LYS A 41 -2.95 7.88 2.84
N VAL A 42 -2.84 8.67 3.90
CA VAL A 42 -2.97 10.14 3.85
C VAL A 42 -1.60 10.75 3.56
N PHE A 43 -1.24 10.82 2.28
CA PHE A 43 0.06 11.30 1.85
C PHE A 43 0.24 12.81 2.05
N GLY A 44 1.44 13.23 2.44
CA GLY A 44 1.82 14.65 2.45
C GLY A 44 1.77 15.28 1.05
N GLN A 45 1.38 16.55 0.97
CA GLN A 45 1.16 17.25 -0.31
C GLN A 45 2.40 17.27 -1.22
N LYS A 46 3.59 17.43 -0.62
CA LYS A 46 4.85 17.33 -1.37
C LYS A 46 5.02 15.98 -2.05
N HIS A 47 4.70 14.89 -1.36
CA HIS A 47 4.82 13.54 -1.88
C HIS A 47 3.79 13.27 -2.99
N ILE A 48 2.56 13.78 -2.82
CA ILE A 48 1.52 13.74 -3.87
C ILE A 48 1.99 14.42 -5.15
N ASN A 49 2.46 15.67 -5.04
CA ASN A 49 2.87 16.46 -6.19
C ASN A 49 4.06 15.86 -6.94
N GLN A 50 4.97 15.20 -6.22
CA GLN A 50 6.18 14.62 -6.80
C GLN A 50 5.94 13.24 -7.42
N TYR A 51 5.18 12.37 -6.76
CA TYR A 51 5.16 10.93 -7.10
C TYR A 51 3.79 10.38 -7.46
N ASN A 52 2.70 11.12 -7.25
CA ASN A 52 1.32 10.67 -7.46
C ASN A 52 1.03 9.27 -6.86
N PRO A 53 1.40 9.02 -5.57
CA PRO A 53 1.36 7.69 -4.95
C PRO A 53 -0.05 7.09 -4.92
N THR A 54 -1.09 7.90 -4.70
CA THR A 54 -2.49 7.46 -4.71
C THR A 54 -2.88 6.80 -6.04
N LYS A 55 -2.46 7.37 -7.17
CA LYS A 55 -2.78 6.80 -8.48
C LYS A 55 -2.05 5.47 -8.69
N LYS A 56 -0.80 5.40 -8.24
CA LYS A 56 0.03 4.19 -8.35
C LYS A 56 -0.56 3.05 -7.55
N GLU A 57 -0.95 3.31 -6.31
CA GLU A 57 -1.66 2.34 -5.46
C GLU A 57 -2.93 1.82 -6.12
N ILE A 58 -3.77 2.72 -6.62
CA ILE A 58 -5.02 2.36 -7.29
C ILE A 58 -4.76 1.49 -8.52
N PHE A 59 -3.89 1.94 -9.42
CA PHE A 59 -3.65 1.22 -10.67
C PHE A 59 -2.96 -0.12 -10.44
N ALA A 60 -1.95 -0.18 -9.57
CA ALA A 60 -1.28 -1.44 -9.26
C ALA A 60 -2.22 -2.42 -8.56
N ASN A 61 -3.08 -1.96 -7.64
CA ASN A 61 -4.06 -2.82 -6.98
C ASN A 61 -5.09 -3.37 -7.98
N ILE A 62 -5.64 -2.52 -8.86
CA ILE A 62 -6.57 -2.97 -9.92
C ILE A 62 -5.88 -3.95 -10.86
N LEU A 63 -4.67 -3.63 -11.35
CA LEU A 63 -3.94 -4.53 -12.24
C LEU A 63 -3.67 -5.88 -11.58
N ALA A 64 -3.27 -5.91 -10.31
CA ALA A 64 -3.05 -7.16 -9.59
C ALA A 64 -4.31 -8.05 -9.60
N GLN A 65 -5.50 -7.47 -9.39
CA GLN A 65 -6.77 -8.22 -9.48
C GLN A 65 -7.00 -8.79 -10.89
N GLU A 66 -6.71 -8.03 -11.95
CA GLU A 66 -6.85 -8.49 -13.34
C GLU A 66 -5.85 -9.59 -13.72
N PHE A 67 -4.77 -9.76 -12.94
CA PHE A 67 -3.82 -10.87 -13.07
C PHE A 67 -4.10 -12.01 -12.07
N ASP A 68 -5.29 -12.04 -11.47
CA ASP A 68 -5.71 -13.04 -10.48
C ASP A 68 -4.80 -13.09 -9.24
N LEU A 69 -4.12 -11.99 -8.91
CA LEU A 69 -3.31 -11.86 -7.70
C LEU A 69 -4.16 -11.28 -6.56
N SER A 70 -4.10 -11.92 -5.39
CA SER A 70 -4.86 -11.46 -4.24
C SER A 70 -4.29 -10.13 -3.72
N VAL A 71 -5.18 -9.15 -3.59
CA VAL A 71 -4.92 -7.86 -2.96
C VAL A 71 -6.10 -7.48 -2.07
N PRO A 72 -5.90 -6.68 -1.02
CA PRO A 72 -7.03 -6.20 -0.25
C PRO A 72 -7.90 -5.29 -1.13
N PRO A 73 -9.24 -5.42 -1.09
CA PRO A 73 -10.14 -4.59 -1.89
C PRO A 73 -9.88 -3.10 -1.69
N ALA A 74 -9.62 -2.39 -2.79
CA ALA A 74 -9.35 -0.96 -2.78
C ALA A 74 -10.63 -0.12 -2.78
N ALA A 75 -10.53 1.08 -2.20
CA ALA A 75 -11.57 2.09 -2.20
C ALA A 75 -10.95 3.50 -2.21
N LEU A 76 -11.72 4.47 -2.65
CA LEU A 76 -11.43 5.88 -2.48
C LEU A 76 -12.01 6.36 -1.16
N ILE A 77 -11.17 6.83 -0.25
CA ILE A 77 -11.59 7.24 1.10
C ILE A 77 -11.56 8.75 1.22
N ARG A 78 -12.72 9.35 1.48
CA ARG A 78 -12.85 10.77 1.78
C ARG A 78 -12.48 11.03 3.23
N VAL A 79 -11.41 11.79 3.45
CA VAL A 79 -10.91 12.19 4.76
C VAL A 79 -11.21 13.68 4.96
N LYS A 80 -12.04 13.99 5.97
CA LYS A 80 -12.48 15.36 6.28
C LYS A 80 -11.47 16.08 7.17
N GLN A 81 -11.54 17.41 7.20
CA GLN A 81 -10.61 18.26 7.96
C GLN A 81 -10.47 17.87 9.45
N PRO A 82 -11.55 17.52 10.20
CA PRO A 82 -11.41 17.11 11.59
C PRO A 82 -10.44 15.93 11.82
N LEU A 83 -10.45 14.94 10.93
CA LEU A 83 -9.51 13.81 11.01
C LEU A 83 -8.08 14.22 10.65
N ILE A 84 -7.91 15.21 9.76
CA ILE A 84 -6.58 15.76 9.45
C ILE A 84 -6.01 16.52 10.64
N ASP A 85 -6.85 17.27 11.34
CA ASP A 85 -6.45 17.99 12.56
C ASP A 85 -6.06 16.98 13.65
N GLU A 86 -6.85 15.93 13.84
CA GLU A 86 -6.53 14.83 14.76
C GLU A 86 -5.20 14.13 14.41
N LEU A 87 -4.93 13.86 13.13
CA LEU A 87 -3.64 13.30 12.70
C LEU A 87 -2.46 14.21 13.07
N LYS A 88 -2.62 15.53 12.97
CA LYS A 88 -1.55 16.49 13.26
C LYS A 88 -1.19 16.60 14.74
N GLU A 89 -2.07 16.17 15.64
CA GLU A 89 -1.75 16.03 17.06
C GLU A 89 -0.73 14.91 17.32
N ASN A 90 -0.62 13.94 16.41
CA ASN A 90 0.40 12.90 16.50
C ASN A 90 1.77 13.44 16.00
N PRO A 91 2.85 13.31 16.81
CA PRO A 91 4.19 13.79 16.45
C PRO A 91 4.72 13.32 15.09
N ASN A 92 4.31 12.14 14.63
CA ASN A 92 4.73 11.58 13.34
C ASN A 92 4.22 12.41 12.14
N TYR A 93 3.11 13.14 12.29
CA TYR A 93 2.49 13.91 11.22
C TYR A 93 2.65 15.42 11.39
N LYS A 94 3.14 15.89 12.55
CA LYS A 94 3.24 17.33 12.89
C LYS A 94 3.92 18.18 11.83
N ASN A 95 4.95 17.63 11.18
CA ASN A 95 5.75 18.33 10.16
C ASN A 95 5.36 17.96 8.72
N ILE A 96 4.25 17.25 8.53
CA ILE A 96 3.77 16.83 7.21
C ILE A 96 2.60 17.72 6.82
N GLU A 97 2.67 18.32 5.64
CA GLU A 97 1.53 19.07 5.08
C GLU A 97 0.44 18.08 4.65
N LEU A 98 -0.52 17.84 5.52
CA LEU A 98 -1.74 17.06 5.25
C LEU A 98 -2.92 17.98 4.93
N LYS A 99 -3.81 17.54 4.02
CA LYS A 99 -5.05 18.25 3.64
C LYS A 99 -6.24 17.31 3.63
N ALA A 100 -7.44 17.83 3.88
CA ALA A 100 -8.66 17.08 3.63
C ALA A 100 -8.78 16.74 2.13
N GLY A 101 -9.34 15.58 1.80
CA GLY A 101 -9.38 15.12 0.42
C GLY A 101 -9.81 13.68 0.25
N VAL A 102 -9.55 13.15 -0.94
CA VAL A 102 -9.81 11.75 -1.30
C VAL A 102 -8.48 11.02 -1.44
N TYR A 103 -8.33 9.93 -0.70
CA TYR A 103 -7.11 9.15 -0.61
C TYR A 103 -7.35 7.70 -0.98
N TYR A 104 -6.26 6.97 -1.23
CA TYR A 104 -6.31 5.52 -1.37
C TYR A 104 -6.58 4.90 0.00
N GLY A 105 -7.49 3.93 0.04
CA GLY A 105 -7.59 3.00 1.14
C GLY A 105 -7.83 1.59 0.65
N SER A 106 -7.44 0.61 1.46
CA SER A 106 -7.71 -0.80 1.20
C SER A 106 -8.31 -1.47 2.42
N LYS A 107 -9.22 -2.42 2.22
CA LYS A 107 -9.86 -3.13 3.33
C LYS A 107 -8.79 -3.76 4.23
N LEU A 108 -8.97 -3.65 5.54
CA LEU A 108 -8.06 -4.29 6.50
C LEU A 108 -8.17 -5.82 6.38
N ILE A 109 -7.03 -6.49 6.23
CA ILE A 109 -6.95 -7.95 6.33
C ILE A 109 -6.68 -8.31 7.79
N ASN A 110 -7.66 -8.86 8.49
CA ASN A 110 -7.49 -9.32 9.88
C ASN A 110 -6.82 -10.69 9.95
N ASN A 111 -6.12 -10.96 11.07
CA ASN A 111 -5.45 -12.23 11.38
C ASN A 111 -4.42 -12.66 10.31
N HIS A 112 -3.69 -11.70 9.76
CA HIS A 112 -2.62 -11.98 8.80
C HIS A 112 -1.27 -12.10 9.50
N THR A 113 -0.33 -12.76 8.83
CA THR A 113 1.09 -12.73 9.18
C THR A 113 1.85 -11.99 8.09
N ALA A 114 2.72 -11.05 8.46
CA ALA A 114 3.62 -10.44 7.47
C ALA A 114 4.59 -11.50 6.95
N TYR A 115 4.91 -11.47 5.66
CA TYR A 115 5.90 -12.40 5.12
C TYR A 115 7.26 -12.23 5.82
N THR A 116 7.80 -13.31 6.38
CA THR A 116 9.15 -13.39 6.96
C THR A 116 9.98 -14.46 6.25
N LYS A 117 11.30 -14.38 6.39
CA LYS A 117 12.24 -15.38 5.83
C LYS A 117 12.09 -16.78 6.44
N ASP A 118 11.44 -16.87 7.60
CA ASP A 118 11.27 -18.10 8.38
C ASP A 118 9.99 -18.86 8.01
N LEU A 119 9.16 -18.31 7.12
CA LEU A 119 8.01 -19.00 6.55
C LEU A 119 8.46 -20.17 5.70
N LYS A 120 7.85 -21.34 5.91
CA LYS A 120 8.18 -22.55 5.18
C LYS A 120 7.52 -22.51 3.80
N ALA A 121 8.16 -23.12 2.82
CA ALA A 121 7.60 -23.28 1.48
C ALA A 121 6.27 -24.06 1.44
N THR A 122 5.88 -24.71 2.56
CA THR A 122 4.56 -25.36 2.73
C THR A 122 3.44 -24.38 3.07
N ASP A 123 3.77 -23.14 3.41
CA ASP A 123 2.83 -22.16 3.94
C ASP A 123 2.10 -21.37 2.83
N PHE A 124 2.57 -21.49 1.59
CA PHE A 124 2.00 -20.87 0.39
C PHE A 124 2.42 -21.62 -0.87
N ASP A 125 1.67 -21.47 -1.96
CA ASP A 125 2.00 -22.05 -3.26
C ASP A 125 3.26 -21.37 -3.84
N ARG A 126 4.26 -22.12 -4.27
CA ARG A 126 5.47 -21.52 -4.88
C ARG A 126 5.14 -20.77 -6.17
N ASP A 127 4.17 -21.25 -6.94
CA ASP A 127 3.81 -20.68 -8.23
C ASP A 127 3.26 -19.26 -8.07
N ILE A 128 2.60 -18.95 -6.94
CA ILE A 128 2.12 -17.59 -6.67
C ILE A 128 3.28 -16.61 -6.56
N MET A 129 4.42 -17.01 -5.98
CA MET A 129 5.56 -16.09 -5.80
C MET A 129 6.26 -15.78 -7.12
N GLU A 130 6.24 -16.71 -8.07
CA GLU A 130 6.75 -16.48 -9.42
C GLU A 130 5.85 -15.52 -10.19
N GLN A 131 4.53 -15.64 -10.03
CA GLN A 131 3.55 -14.70 -10.59
C GLN A 131 3.70 -13.30 -9.96
N VAL A 132 3.86 -13.21 -8.64
CA VAL A 132 4.11 -11.94 -7.93
C VAL A 132 5.38 -11.28 -8.44
N PHE A 133 6.46 -12.04 -8.62
CA PHE A 133 7.70 -11.51 -9.19
C PHE A 133 7.49 -11.00 -10.62
N ALA A 134 6.83 -11.77 -11.48
CA ALA A 134 6.53 -11.36 -12.85
C ALA A 134 5.68 -10.08 -12.88
N PHE A 135 4.70 -9.97 -11.98
CA PHE A 135 3.87 -8.79 -11.82
C PHE A 135 4.66 -7.57 -11.35
N ASP A 136 5.54 -7.71 -10.34
CA ASP A 136 6.39 -6.60 -9.90
C ASP A 136 7.34 -6.11 -11.00
N VAL A 137 7.84 -7.01 -11.85
CA VAL A 137 8.63 -6.63 -13.04
C VAL A 137 7.77 -5.83 -14.02
N LEU A 138 6.53 -6.28 -14.29
CA LEU A 138 5.59 -5.61 -15.17
C LEU A 138 5.27 -4.18 -14.70
N ILE A 139 4.91 -4.02 -13.42
CA ILE A 139 4.57 -2.71 -12.85
C ILE A 139 5.80 -1.93 -12.39
N ARG A 140 7.01 -2.49 -12.55
CA ARG A 140 8.28 -1.91 -12.09
C ARG A 140 8.22 -1.50 -10.62
N ASN A 141 7.75 -2.40 -9.76
CA ASN A 141 7.70 -2.18 -8.32
C ASN A 141 9.09 -2.36 -7.70
N PHE A 142 9.67 -1.26 -7.23
CA PHE A 142 11.01 -1.28 -6.64
C PHE A 142 11.03 -1.48 -5.13
N ASP A 143 9.87 -1.48 -4.47
CA ASP A 143 9.82 -1.58 -3.00
C ASP A 143 9.69 -3.01 -2.48
N ARG A 144 9.24 -3.95 -3.34
CA ARG A 144 9.23 -5.38 -3.00
C ARG A 144 10.64 -5.98 -3.07
N ARG A 145 11.41 -5.79 -2.00
CA ARG A 145 12.84 -6.15 -1.94
C ARG A 145 13.10 -7.29 -0.96
N ARG A 146 13.91 -8.26 -1.39
CA ARG A 146 14.57 -9.19 -0.47
C ARG A 146 15.50 -8.42 0.46
N GLY A 147 15.61 -8.91 1.69
CA GLY A 147 16.58 -8.43 2.65
C GLY A 147 17.99 -8.55 2.09
N LYS A 148 18.85 -7.57 2.36
CA LYS A 148 20.28 -7.69 2.06
C LYS A 148 20.96 -8.44 3.21
N GLU A 149 21.60 -9.55 2.88
CA GLU A 149 22.62 -10.14 3.75
C GLU A 149 23.92 -9.38 3.50
N GLY A 150 24.31 -8.55 4.47
CA GLY A 150 25.62 -7.91 4.47
C GLY A 150 26.69 -8.88 4.97
N ASN A 151 27.89 -8.83 4.37
CA ASN A 151 29.09 -9.56 4.80
C ASN A 151 29.65 -9.03 6.15
N ASN A 152 28.85 -9.07 7.23
CA ASN A 152 29.10 -8.53 8.59
C ASN A 152 28.46 -7.17 8.92
N GLN A 153 27.41 -6.75 8.22
CA GLN A 153 26.57 -5.63 8.64
C GLN A 153 25.09 -6.04 8.59
N LYS A 154 24.41 -5.82 9.72
CA LYS A 154 22.96 -5.86 9.97
C LYS A 154 22.12 -6.49 8.85
N ILE A 155 21.58 -7.69 9.11
CA ILE A 155 20.60 -8.33 8.22
C ILE A 155 19.45 -7.33 8.03
N GLU A 156 19.32 -6.75 6.83
CA GLU A 156 18.15 -5.97 6.49
C GLU A 156 17.00 -6.97 6.32
N ILE A 157 15.99 -6.88 7.18
CA ILE A 157 14.74 -7.61 6.94
C ILE A 157 14.17 -7.02 5.65
N GLY A 158 13.95 -7.87 4.64
CA GLY A 158 13.36 -7.43 3.38
C GLY A 158 12.02 -6.73 3.60
N LYS A 159 11.60 -5.94 2.61
CA LYS A 159 10.25 -5.38 2.56
C LYS A 159 9.46 -6.20 1.55
N PRO A 160 8.94 -7.37 1.93
CA PRO A 160 8.17 -8.17 1.00
C PRO A 160 6.83 -7.50 0.68
N ASN A 161 6.31 -6.61 1.54
CA ASN A 161 5.00 -5.95 1.36
C ASN A 161 3.90 -6.97 0.96
N VAL A 162 3.98 -8.15 1.56
CA VAL A 162 3.07 -9.28 1.37
C VAL A 162 2.51 -9.68 2.73
N LEU A 163 1.20 -9.89 2.79
CA LEU A 163 0.52 -10.47 3.93
C LEU A 163 0.12 -11.92 3.59
N LEU A 164 0.31 -12.85 4.52
CA LEU A 164 -0.21 -14.20 4.43
C LEU A 164 -1.44 -14.35 5.30
N LYS A 165 -2.50 -14.92 4.72
CA LYS A 165 -3.72 -15.29 5.45
C LYS A 165 -4.33 -16.52 4.81
N ASP A 166 -4.63 -17.54 5.61
CA ASP A 166 -5.34 -18.74 5.15
C ASP A 166 -4.68 -19.41 3.92
N LYS A 167 -3.33 -19.38 3.85
CA LYS A 167 -2.48 -19.83 2.71
C LYS A 167 -2.55 -18.97 1.44
N GLU A 168 -3.29 -17.86 1.47
CA GLU A 168 -3.31 -16.87 0.41
C GLU A 168 -2.25 -15.78 0.64
N VAL A 169 -1.73 -15.26 -0.47
CA VAL A 169 -0.71 -14.22 -0.54
C VAL A 169 -1.37 -12.91 -0.97
N TYR A 170 -1.50 -11.96 -0.05
CA TYR A 170 -2.05 -10.63 -0.32
C TYR A 170 -0.94 -9.62 -0.59
N LEU A 171 -0.96 -9.00 -1.76
CA LEU A 171 -0.02 -7.93 -2.09
C LEU A 171 -0.52 -6.60 -1.55
N ILE A 172 0.39 -5.84 -0.93
CA ILE A 172 0.14 -4.49 -0.42
C ILE A 172 1.27 -3.56 -0.84
N ASP A 173 1.05 -2.27 -0.59
CA ASP A 173 2.07 -1.21 -0.67
C ASP A 173 2.73 -1.09 -2.06
N HIS A 174 1.99 -0.51 -3.01
CA HIS A 174 2.38 -0.39 -4.41
C HIS A 174 2.74 1.05 -4.84
N ASP A 175 2.90 1.98 -3.91
CA ASP A 175 3.13 3.41 -4.21
C ASP A 175 4.47 3.69 -4.93
N LEU A 176 5.45 2.78 -4.82
CA LEU A 176 6.73 2.80 -5.52
C LEU A 176 6.75 1.90 -6.77
N SER A 177 5.61 1.85 -7.46
CA SER A 177 5.45 1.21 -8.78
C SER A 177 5.15 2.24 -9.89
N LEU A 178 5.04 1.76 -11.12
CA LEU A 178 4.58 2.49 -12.30
C LEU A 178 5.34 3.81 -12.55
N ASP A 179 6.64 3.84 -12.23
CA ASP A 179 7.49 5.01 -12.46
C ASP A 179 7.92 5.12 -13.93
N ILE A 180 6.94 5.38 -14.78
CA ILE A 180 7.08 5.57 -16.22
C ILE A 180 7.13 7.07 -16.48
N SER A 181 8.31 7.65 -16.26
CA SER A 181 8.56 9.10 -16.40
C SER A 181 9.05 9.51 -17.79
N LYS A 182 9.36 8.54 -18.65
CA LYS A 182 9.86 8.78 -20.01
C LYS A 182 8.97 8.10 -21.04
N THR A 183 9.00 8.62 -22.27
CA THR A 183 8.36 7.94 -23.40
C THR A 183 9.08 6.63 -23.73
N TYR A 184 8.38 5.71 -24.39
CA TYR A 184 8.99 4.48 -24.90
C TYR A 184 10.24 4.76 -25.76
N ALA A 185 10.17 5.77 -26.64
CA ALA A 185 11.29 6.18 -27.47
C ALA A 185 12.52 6.64 -26.65
N ALA A 186 12.31 7.29 -25.51
CA ALA A 186 13.38 7.72 -24.62
C ALA A 186 14.02 6.54 -23.87
N TYR A 187 13.27 5.46 -23.59
CA TYR A 187 13.85 4.23 -23.03
C TYR A 187 14.62 3.41 -24.08
N LYS A 188 14.22 3.46 -25.35
CA LYS A 188 14.87 2.71 -26.45
C LYS A 188 16.27 3.23 -26.79
N LYS A 189 16.54 4.53 -26.63
CA LYS A 189 17.83 5.17 -26.99
C LYS A 189 19.04 4.72 -26.18
N HIS A 190 18.85 3.97 -25.10
CA HIS A 190 19.92 3.49 -24.22
C HIS A 190 20.08 1.95 -24.25
N ARG A 191 19.58 1.30 -25.31
CA ARG A 191 19.85 -0.10 -25.62
C ARG A 191 20.73 -0.21 -26.84
#